data_AF-X1CM83-F1
#
_entry.id   AF-X1CM83-F1
#
_cell.length_a   1.000
_cell.length_b   1.000
_cell.length_c   1.000
_cell.angle_alpha   90.00
_cell.angle_beta   90.00
_cell.angle_gamma   90.00
#
_symmetry.space_group_name_H-M   'P 1'
#
loop_
_entity.id
_entity.type
_entity.pdbx_description
1 polymer ?
#
loop_
_entity_poly.entity_id
_entity_poly.type
_entity_poly.pdbx_seq_one_letter_code
_entity_poly.pdbx_strand_id
1 'polypeptide(L)'
;LRTWQLLTKRPEHLSNALPSWWWGNPLPNVWLGTTISNTKVAYRADVLRRTPAAVRFISYEPALGPLDNLDLTGIHWVIYGGESGHGYRKHNLAWPRVMRSKCRDAGVAFFYKQSPGYRTGMGEELDGEMVREFPK
;
A
#
# COMPACT_ATOMS: atom_id res chain seq x y z
N LEU A 1 4.63 -22.84 -2.59
CA LEU A 1 4.25 -21.96 -3.74
C LEU A 1 4.84 -20.57 -3.50
N ARG A 2 5.35 -19.89 -4.53
CA ARG A 2 5.88 -18.51 -4.40
C ARG A 2 4.72 -17.50 -4.43
N THR A 3 4.80 -16.49 -3.58
CA THR A 3 3.87 -15.35 -3.57
C THR A 3 4.27 -14.30 -4.61
N TRP A 4 3.29 -13.81 -5.37
CA TRP A 4 3.45 -12.75 -6.37
C TRP A 4 2.65 -11.52 -5.95
N GLN A 5 3.27 -10.34 -6.06
CA GLN A 5 2.61 -9.06 -5.83
C GLN A 5 2.38 -8.35 -7.16
N LEU A 6 1.13 -8.14 -7.53
CA LEU A 6 0.73 -7.37 -8.71
C LEU A 6 0.33 -5.97 -8.27
N LEU A 7 1.10 -4.96 -8.67
CA LEU A 7 0.87 -3.56 -8.32
C LEU A 7 0.47 -2.76 -9.56
N THR A 8 -0.60 -1.96 -9.45
CA THR A 8 -1.01 -1.05 -10.52
C THR A 8 -1.39 0.35 -10.02
N LYS A 9 -1.13 1.38 -10.82
CA LYS A 9 -1.68 2.73 -10.63
C LYS A 9 -3.07 2.90 -11.24
N ARG A 10 -3.59 1.89 -11.92
CA ARG A 10 -4.88 1.91 -12.64
C ARG A 10 -5.74 0.70 -12.25
N PRO A 11 -6.18 0.59 -10.98
CA PRO A 11 -6.95 -0.57 -10.52
C PRO A 11 -8.29 -0.73 -11.27
N GLU A 12 -8.80 0.33 -11.90
CA GLU A 12 -9.97 0.32 -12.77
C GLU A 12 -9.83 -0.62 -13.97
N HIS A 13 -8.59 -0.97 -14.37
CA HIS A 13 -8.35 -1.92 -15.46
C HIS A 13 -8.35 -3.37 -15.00
N LEU A 14 -8.36 -3.66 -13.69
CA LEU A 14 -8.29 -5.03 -13.17
C LEU A 14 -9.44 -5.89 -13.68
N SER A 15 -10.63 -5.30 -13.88
CA SER A 15 -11.78 -6.06 -14.35
C SER A 15 -11.65 -6.60 -15.77
N ASN A 16 -10.89 -5.91 -16.62
CA ASN A 16 -10.64 -6.31 -18.00
C ASN A 16 -9.31 -7.08 -18.14
N ALA A 17 -8.37 -6.86 -17.22
CA ALA A 17 -7.06 -7.49 -17.26
C ALA A 17 -7.04 -8.88 -16.62
N LEU A 18 -7.92 -9.14 -15.65
CA LEU A 18 -8.01 -10.43 -14.98
C LEU A 18 -8.91 -11.39 -15.77
N PRO A 19 -8.55 -12.68 -15.85
CA PRO A 19 -9.37 -13.68 -16.53
C PRO A 19 -10.69 -13.91 -15.79
N SER A 20 -11.73 -14.29 -16.52
CA SER A 20 -13.10 -14.44 -15.97
C SER A 20 -13.18 -15.37 -14.75
N TRP A 21 -12.40 -16.45 -14.73
CA TRP A 21 -12.37 -17.40 -13.61
C TRP A 21 -11.87 -16.79 -12.30
N TRP A 22 -11.14 -15.68 -12.35
CA TRP A 22 -10.61 -14.99 -11.16
C TRP A 22 -11.72 -14.55 -10.21
N TRP A 23 -12.88 -14.19 -10.76
CA TRP A 23 -13.99 -13.64 -9.99
C TRP A 23 -14.69 -14.64 -9.07
N GLY A 24 -14.53 -15.94 -9.34
CA GLY A 24 -14.98 -17.03 -8.45
C GLY A 24 -13.83 -17.73 -7.73
N ASN A 25 -12.60 -17.64 -8.23
CA ASN A 25 -11.45 -18.38 -7.71
C ASN A 25 -10.14 -17.58 -7.83
N PRO A 26 -9.94 -16.53 -7.01
CA PRO A 26 -8.69 -15.78 -7.01
C PRO A 26 -7.54 -16.68 -6.52
N LEU A 27 -6.36 -16.56 -7.15
CA LEU A 27 -5.23 -17.40 -6.77
C LEU A 27 -4.70 -17.02 -5.38
N PRO A 28 -4.51 -17.98 -4.45
CA PRO A 28 -4.12 -17.69 -3.07
C PRO A 28 -2.70 -17.11 -2.94
N ASN A 29 -1.82 -17.40 -3.91
CA ASN A 29 -0.44 -16.92 -3.94
C ASN A 29 -0.24 -15.68 -4.82
N VAL A 30 -1.31 -14.99 -5.23
CA VAL A 30 -1.24 -13.76 -6.01
C VAL A 30 -1.97 -12.64 -5.27
N TRP A 31 -1.22 -11.62 -4.90
CA TRP A 31 -1.69 -10.47 -4.13
C TRP A 31 -1.89 -9.28 -5.06
N LEU A 32 -3.01 -8.57 -4.91
CA LEU A 32 -3.32 -7.40 -5.72
C LEU A 32 -3.11 -6.14 -4.92
N GLY A 33 -2.48 -5.14 -5.53
CA GLY A 33 -2.30 -3.86 -4.88
C GLY A 33 -2.40 -2.69 -5.82
N THR A 34 -2.61 -1.52 -5.20
CA THR A 34 -2.65 -0.27 -5.93
C THR A 34 -1.85 0.82 -5.23
N THR A 35 -1.25 1.70 -6.03
CA THR A 35 -0.54 2.86 -5.52
C THR A 35 -1.52 3.98 -5.16
N ILE A 36 -1.45 4.47 -3.93
CA ILE A 36 -2.19 5.63 -3.44
C ILE A 36 -1.21 6.60 -2.79
N SER A 37 -0.87 7.68 -3.49
CA SER A 37 0.16 8.62 -3.03
C SER A 37 -0.38 9.81 -2.24
N ASN A 38 -1.69 10.09 -2.32
CA ASN A 38 -2.40 11.17 -1.62
C ASN A 38 -3.92 11.03 -1.79
N THR A 39 -4.68 11.93 -1.16
CA THR A 39 -6.16 11.93 -1.16
C THR A 39 -6.80 11.98 -2.54
N LYS A 40 -6.18 12.61 -3.55
CA LYS A 40 -6.75 12.72 -4.92
C LYS A 40 -6.95 11.37 -5.59
N VAL A 41 -6.20 10.35 -5.16
CA VAL A 41 -6.28 8.97 -5.68
C VAL A 41 -6.72 7.96 -4.61
N ALA A 42 -7.24 8.43 -3.47
CA ALA A 42 -7.72 7.55 -2.39
C ALA A 42 -8.86 6.62 -2.82
N TYR A 43 -9.68 7.04 -3.79
CA TYR A 43 -10.76 6.24 -4.39
C TYR A 43 -10.28 4.89 -4.94
N ARG A 44 -8.99 4.74 -5.24
CA ARG A 44 -8.40 3.47 -5.72
C ARG A 44 -8.54 2.34 -4.70
N ALA A 45 -8.62 2.64 -3.41
CA ALA A 45 -8.90 1.62 -2.39
C ALA A 45 -10.28 1.01 -2.60
N ASP A 46 -11.28 1.83 -2.92
CA ASP A 46 -12.65 1.38 -3.22
C ASP A 46 -12.72 0.55 -4.50
N VAL A 47 -11.93 0.92 -5.50
CA VAL A 47 -11.83 0.14 -6.75
C VAL A 47 -11.14 -1.20 -6.48
N LEU A 48 -10.04 -1.21 -5.73
CA LEU A 48 -9.28 -2.42 -5.42
C LEU A 48 -10.12 -3.42 -4.62
N ARG A 49 -10.90 -2.97 -3.63
CA ARG A 49 -11.70 -3.88 -2.79
C ARG A 49 -12.84 -4.57 -3.52
N ARG A 50 -13.26 -4.06 -4.68
CA ARG A 50 -14.26 -4.71 -5.55
C ARG A 50 -13.69 -5.94 -6.26
N THR A 51 -12.38 -6.05 -6.40
CA THR A 51 -11.72 -7.19 -7.05
C THR A 51 -11.43 -8.28 -6.01
N PRO A 52 -11.88 -9.54 -6.20
CA PRO A 52 -11.50 -10.67 -5.36
C PRO A 52 -9.98 -10.83 -5.32
N ALA A 53 -9.41 -11.05 -4.14
CA ALA A 53 -8.00 -11.33 -3.96
C ALA A 53 -7.79 -11.97 -2.60
N ALA A 54 -6.81 -12.87 -2.48
CA ALA A 54 -6.40 -13.43 -1.19
C ALA A 54 -5.81 -12.34 -0.28
N VAL A 55 -5.03 -11.42 -0.86
CA VAL A 55 -4.50 -10.24 -0.18
C VAL A 55 -4.68 -9.02 -1.08
N ARG A 56 -5.13 -7.94 -0.46
CA ARG A 56 -5.21 -6.59 -1.06
C ARG A 56 -4.26 -5.67 -0.33
N PHE A 57 -3.35 -5.02 -1.06
CA PHE A 57 -2.38 -4.11 -0.45
C PHE A 57 -2.39 -2.71 -1.07
N ILE A 58 -2.07 -1.72 -0.25
CA ILE A 58 -1.88 -0.34 -0.70
C ILE A 58 -0.39 -0.04 -0.67
N SER A 59 0.14 0.36 -1.82
CA SER A 59 1.46 0.96 -1.91
C SER A 59 1.30 2.47 -1.74
N TYR A 60 1.54 2.95 -0.52
CA TYR A 60 1.58 4.38 -0.21
C TYR A 60 2.97 4.94 -0.58
N GLU A 61 3.30 4.81 -1.87
CA GLU A 61 4.62 5.12 -2.42
C GLU A 61 4.56 5.81 -3.81
N PRO A 62 5.30 6.91 -4.00
CA PRO A 62 5.85 7.72 -2.92
C PRO A 62 4.70 8.33 -2.09
N ALA A 63 4.91 8.51 -0.79
CA ALA A 63 3.96 9.20 0.08
C ALA A 63 4.02 10.71 -0.17
N LEU A 64 3.02 11.28 -0.84
CA LEU A 64 3.02 12.66 -1.36
C LEU A 64 2.01 13.61 -0.69
N GLY A 65 1.17 13.10 0.18
CA GLY A 65 0.16 13.86 0.92
C GLY A 65 -0.54 12.94 1.92
N PRO A 66 -1.20 13.48 2.96
CA PRO A 66 -1.82 12.69 4.01
C PRO A 66 -2.92 11.77 3.49
N LEU A 67 -3.21 10.71 4.24
CA LEU A 67 -4.26 9.72 3.96
C LEU A 67 -5.07 9.40 5.22
N ASP A 68 -5.26 10.42 6.07
CA ASP A 68 -5.86 10.31 7.40
C ASP A 68 -7.28 9.73 7.34
N ASN A 69 -8.01 10.00 6.25
CA ASN A 69 -9.39 9.53 6.01
C ASN A 69 -9.48 8.34 5.06
N LEU A 70 -8.37 7.69 4.71
CA LEU A 70 -8.40 6.49 3.87
C LEU A 70 -9.15 5.37 4.62
N ASP A 71 -10.16 4.81 3.97
CA ASP A 71 -10.87 3.61 4.44
C ASP A 71 -10.03 2.37 4.12
N LEU A 72 -9.69 1.62 5.16
CA LEU A 72 -8.88 0.41 5.08
C LEU A 72 -9.73 -0.88 5.03
N THR A 73 -11.05 -0.76 5.00
CA THR A 73 -11.95 -1.92 4.91
C THR A 73 -11.61 -2.80 3.70
N GLY A 74 -11.40 -4.10 3.93
CA GLY A 74 -11.03 -5.08 2.91
C GLY A 74 -9.57 -5.01 2.42
N ILE A 75 -8.75 -4.13 3.01
CA ILE A 75 -7.31 -4.02 2.79
C ILE A 75 -6.59 -4.84 3.86
N HIS A 76 -5.50 -5.50 3.50
CA HIS A 76 -4.78 -6.43 4.37
C HIS A 76 -3.37 -5.93 4.69
N TRP A 77 -2.81 -5.06 3.84
CA TRP A 77 -1.44 -4.58 4.00
C TRP A 77 -1.26 -3.16 3.44
N VAL A 78 -0.56 -2.31 4.17
CA VAL A 78 -0.12 -0.99 3.70
C VAL A 78 1.39 -0.91 3.74
N ILE A 79 1.99 -0.58 2.60
CA ILE A 79 3.43 -0.35 2.46
C ILE A 79 3.63 1.16 2.36
N TYR A 80 4.33 1.74 3.32
CA TYR A 80 4.69 3.15 3.33
C TYR A 80 6.11 3.37 2.82
N GLY A 81 6.30 4.34 1.93
CA GLY A 81 7.63 4.72 1.47
C GLY A 81 7.67 6.17 0.99
N GLY A 82 8.64 6.91 1.50
CA GLY A 82 8.96 8.26 1.03
C GLY A 82 9.46 8.29 -0.41
N GLU A 83 9.42 9.48 -1.02
CA GLU A 83 9.99 9.69 -2.35
C GLU A 83 11.50 9.51 -2.34
N SER A 84 12.03 8.82 -3.36
CA SER A 84 13.46 8.58 -3.53
C SER A 84 13.98 9.15 -4.83
N GLY A 85 15.24 9.60 -4.85
CA GLY A 85 15.94 10.03 -6.06
C GLY A 85 16.32 11.51 -6.06
N HIS A 86 16.85 11.98 -7.20
CA HIS A 86 17.19 13.39 -7.36
C HIS A 86 15.94 14.26 -7.25
N GLY A 87 15.98 15.29 -6.39
CA GLY A 87 14.83 16.16 -6.15
C GLY A 87 13.73 15.56 -5.25
N TYR A 88 14.03 14.51 -4.47
CA TYR A 88 13.05 13.94 -3.54
C TYR A 88 12.43 15.00 -2.63
N ARG A 89 11.11 14.93 -2.44
CA ARG A 89 10.40 15.79 -1.51
C ARG A 89 10.53 15.27 -0.09
N LYS A 90 10.90 16.17 0.83
CA LYS A 90 10.72 15.93 2.26
C LYS A 90 9.22 15.79 2.55
N HIS A 91 8.85 14.88 3.45
CA HIS A 91 7.48 14.77 3.93
C HIS A 91 7.40 14.98 5.44
N ASN A 92 6.16 15.07 5.93
CA ASN A 92 5.86 15.10 7.35
C ASN A 92 5.89 13.68 7.93
N LEU A 93 6.80 13.41 8.88
CA LEU A 93 6.90 12.11 9.58
C LEU A 93 5.63 11.76 10.40
N ALA A 94 4.67 12.67 10.53
CA ALA A 94 3.36 12.37 11.06
C ALA A 94 2.56 11.39 10.16
N TRP A 95 2.72 11.43 8.83
CA TRP A 95 1.96 10.57 7.92
C TRP A 95 2.16 9.06 8.16
N PRO A 96 3.40 8.53 8.26
CA PRO A 96 3.59 7.12 8.55
C PRO A 96 3.12 6.74 9.95
N ARG A 97 3.23 7.63 10.95
CA ARG A 97 2.72 7.40 12.31
C ARG A 97 1.20 7.28 12.34
N VAL A 98 0.50 8.20 11.69
CA VAL A 98 -0.96 8.17 11.56
C VAL A 98 -1.40 6.92 10.80
N MET A 99 -0.74 6.59 9.69
CA MET A 99 -1.06 5.39 8.93
C MET A 99 -0.81 4.10 9.73
N ARG A 100 0.30 4.01 10.48
CA ARG A 100 0.58 2.88 11.39
C ARG A 100 -0.52 2.71 12.42
N SER A 101 -0.97 3.81 13.06
CA SER A 101 -2.08 3.77 14.01
C SER A 101 -3.35 3.26 13.36
N LYS A 102 -3.74 3.80 12.20
CA LYS A 102 -4.92 3.35 11.46
C LYS A 102 -4.85 1.88 11.07
N CYS A 103 -3.68 1.41 10.64
CA CYS A 103 -3.48 0.01 10.29
C CYS A 103 -3.69 -0.90 11.51
N ARG A 104 -3.08 -0.55 12.65
CA ARG A 104 -3.27 -1.27 13.92
C ARG A 104 -4.75 -1.31 14.33
N ASP A 105 -5.44 -0.17 14.28
CA ASP A 105 -6.85 -0.07 14.69
C ASP A 105 -7.79 -0.85 13.76
N ALA A 106 -7.39 -1.04 12.49
CA ALA A 106 -8.13 -1.82 11.49
C ALA A 106 -7.67 -3.29 11.36
N GLY A 107 -6.66 -3.73 12.13
CA GLY A 107 -6.09 -5.08 12.00
C GLY A 107 -5.36 -5.32 10.67
N VAL A 108 -4.86 -4.27 10.04
CA VAL A 108 -4.14 -4.28 8.76
C VAL A 108 -2.64 -4.28 9.04
N ALA A 109 -1.86 -5.10 8.32
CA ALA A 109 -0.41 -5.09 8.47
C ALA A 109 0.18 -3.77 7.95
N PHE A 110 1.16 -3.21 8.66
CA PHE A 110 1.89 -2.02 8.24
C PHE A 110 3.37 -2.30 8.01
N PHE A 111 3.87 -1.93 6.81
CA PHE A 111 5.27 -2.03 6.46
C PHE A 111 5.85 -0.64 6.18
N TYR A 112 6.75 -0.18 7.04
CA TYR A 112 7.54 1.02 6.81
C TYR A 112 8.79 0.65 6.02
N LYS A 113 8.83 1.04 4.74
CA LYS A 113 9.94 0.71 3.86
C LYS A 113 11.11 1.67 4.01
N GLN A 114 10.82 2.97 3.93
CA GLN A 114 11.85 4.00 3.88
C GLN A 114 11.28 5.40 4.10
N SER A 115 12.14 6.27 4.62
CA SER A 115 11.97 7.73 4.62
C SER A 115 12.28 8.31 3.24
N PRO A 116 11.94 9.57 2.95
CA PRO A 116 12.36 10.21 1.72
C PRO A 116 13.88 10.37 1.73
N GLY A 117 14.50 10.17 0.58
CA GLY A 117 15.95 10.23 0.53
C GLY A 117 16.51 10.24 -0.88
N TYR A 118 17.80 10.54 -0.97
CA TYR A 118 18.48 10.59 -2.26
C TYR A 118 18.54 9.23 -2.98
N ARG A 119 18.47 8.13 -2.22
CA ARG A 119 18.51 6.74 -2.71
C ARG A 119 17.42 5.92 -2.04
N THR A 120 17.05 4.81 -2.68
CA THR A 120 16.18 3.80 -2.07
C THR A 120 16.85 3.18 -0.84
N GLY A 121 16.06 2.84 0.17
CA GLY A 121 16.51 2.21 1.42
C GLY A 121 17.02 3.19 2.47
N MET A 122 16.76 4.49 2.31
CA MET A 122 17.18 5.50 3.29
C MET A 122 16.17 5.63 4.43
N GLY A 123 16.65 5.56 5.67
CA GLY A 123 15.81 5.73 6.86
C GLY A 123 14.69 4.68 6.93
N GLU A 124 15.06 3.40 7.02
CA GLU A 124 14.15 2.25 7.09
C GLU A 124 13.48 2.07 8.47
N GLU A 125 13.84 2.92 9.44
CA GLU A 125 13.24 2.95 10.77
C GLU A 125 12.20 4.06 10.87
N LEU A 126 11.07 3.76 11.50
CA LEU A 126 10.08 4.74 11.94
C LEU A 126 10.25 4.92 13.44
N ASP A 127 10.64 6.11 13.87
CA ASP A 127 10.88 6.43 15.29
C ASP A 127 11.92 5.53 15.98
N GLY A 128 12.95 5.12 15.23
CA GLY A 128 14.01 4.21 15.71
C GLY A 128 13.61 2.73 15.73
N GLU A 129 12.44 2.38 15.18
CA GLU A 129 11.94 1.01 15.13
C GLU A 129 11.86 0.49 13.69
N MET A 130 12.32 -0.74 13.48
CA MET A 130 12.11 -1.48 12.23
C MET A 130 10.67 -2.03 12.16
N VAL A 131 9.77 -1.28 11.51
CA VAL A 131 8.36 -1.66 11.40
C VAL A 131 8.10 -2.40 10.09
N ARG A 132 8.04 -3.73 10.14
CA ARG A 132 7.88 -4.59 8.96
C ARG A 132 6.88 -5.72 9.21
N GLU A 133 5.60 -5.36 9.25
CA GLU A 133 4.52 -6.33 9.38
C GLU A 133 4.10 -6.87 8.00
N PHE A 134 3.59 -8.10 7.96
CA PHE A 134 3.12 -8.76 6.75
C PHE A 134 1.70 -9.31 6.96
N PRO A 135 0.86 -9.36 5.91
CA PRO A 135 -0.47 -9.95 5.99
C PRO A 135 -0.36 -11.46 6.26
N LYS A 136 -1.30 -11.99 7.04
CA LYS A 136 -1.42 -13.42 7.37
C LYS A 136 -2.14 -14.19 6.28
#